data_AF-A0A235ITR9-F1
#
_entry.id   AF-A0A235ITR9-F1
#
_cell.length_a   1.000
_cell.length_b   1.000
_cell.length_c   1.000
_cell.angle_alpha   90.00
_cell.angle_beta   90.00
_cell.angle_gamma   90.00
#
_symmetry.space_group_name_H-M   'P 1'
#
loop_
_entity.id
_entity.type
_entity.pdbx_description
1 polymer ?
#
loop_
_entity_poly.entity_id
_entity_poly.type
_entity_poly.pdbx_seq_one_letter_code
_entity_poly.pdbx_strand_id
1 'polypeptide(L)'
;MVASPDGNYMSPQEYLEWEEHQDIKYEYINGEVFAMTGGTIPHTSIALNLASALKSHLRGSSCRAFMADAKVGVTENGPFHYPDVVVSCDERDRQAIKFLQYPCLIVEVLSPSTEAYDRGKKFMQYRRIQTGASHFCKNIR
;
A
#
# COMPACT_ATOMS: atom_id res chain seq x y z
N MET A 1 0.50 -4.74 -13.44
CA MET A 1 0.63 -3.28 -13.60
C MET A 1 0.90 -2.93 -15.04
N VAL A 2 0.18 -1.97 -15.58
CA VAL A 2 0.39 -1.43 -16.95
C VAL A 2 0.60 0.07 -16.80
N ALA A 3 1.66 0.61 -17.41
CA ALA A 3 1.91 2.06 -17.40
C ALA A 3 0.77 2.78 -18.17
N SER A 4 0.32 3.93 -17.66
CA SER A 4 -0.66 4.73 -18.39
C SER A 4 -0.07 5.22 -19.72
N PRO A 5 -0.81 5.13 -20.84
CA PRO A 5 -0.31 5.47 -22.17
C PRO A 5 -0.02 6.96 -22.38
N ASP A 6 -0.45 7.84 -21.47
CA ASP A 6 -0.38 9.30 -21.67
C ASP A 6 1.03 9.91 -21.49
N GLY A 7 2.03 9.14 -21.06
CA GLY A 7 3.45 9.53 -21.11
C GLY A 7 3.86 10.80 -20.34
N ASN A 8 2.92 11.46 -19.66
CA ASN A 8 3.15 12.69 -18.92
C ASN A 8 3.54 12.36 -17.49
N TYR A 9 4.71 12.87 -17.10
CA TYR A 9 5.14 12.88 -15.71
C TYR A 9 4.20 13.75 -14.89
N MET A 10 3.63 13.20 -13.82
CA MET A 10 2.81 13.93 -12.86
C MET A 10 3.63 14.27 -11.62
N SER A 11 3.47 15.47 -11.08
CA SER A 11 3.89 15.73 -9.71
C SER A 11 3.07 14.88 -8.72
N PRO A 12 3.56 14.65 -7.50
CA PRO A 12 2.82 13.89 -6.49
C PRO A 12 1.43 14.48 -6.21
N GLN A 13 1.31 15.81 -6.18
CA GLN A 13 0.03 16.48 -5.95
C GLN A 13 -0.92 16.30 -7.13
N GLU A 14 -0.44 16.50 -8.37
CA GLU A 14 -1.24 16.28 -9.58
C GLU A 14 -1.75 14.85 -9.64
N TYR A 15 -0.91 13.86 -9.31
CA TYR A 15 -1.34 12.46 -9.22
C TYR A 15 -2.44 12.26 -8.18
N LEU A 16 -2.30 12.81 -6.97
CA LEU A 16 -3.30 12.64 -5.91
C LEU A 16 -4.65 13.24 -6.30
N GLU A 17 -4.66 14.40 -6.96
CA GLU A 17 -5.87 15.06 -7.45
C GLU A 17 -6.47 14.33 -8.67
N TRP A 18 -5.63 13.89 -9.60
CA TRP A 18 -6.05 13.16 -10.78
C TRP A 18 -6.65 11.80 -10.45
N GLU A 19 -6.04 11.05 -9.53
CA GLU A 19 -6.47 9.69 -9.16
C GLU A 19 -7.86 9.68 -8.49
N GLU A 20 -8.23 10.75 -7.76
CA GLU A 20 -9.55 10.88 -7.14
C GLU A 20 -10.71 10.86 -8.17
N HIS A 21 -10.41 11.15 -9.44
CA HIS A 21 -11.38 11.18 -10.53
C HIS A 21 -11.36 9.93 -11.42
N GLN A 22 -10.54 8.92 -11.10
CA GLN A 22 -10.41 7.72 -11.92
C GLN A 22 -11.31 6.58 -11.44
N ASP A 23 -11.80 5.78 -12.39
CA ASP A 23 -12.64 4.61 -12.10
C ASP A 23 -11.86 3.47 -11.43
N ILE A 24 -10.54 3.42 -11.64
CA ILE A 24 -9.64 2.42 -11.09
C ILE A 24 -8.47 3.08 -10.36
N LYS A 25 -7.81 2.31 -9.48
CA LYS A 25 -6.64 2.76 -8.74
C LYS A 25 -5.38 2.70 -9.58
N TYR A 26 -4.46 3.62 -9.30
CA TYR A 26 -3.16 3.69 -9.96
C TYR A 26 -2.06 3.75 -8.92
N GLU A 27 -0.99 2.97 -9.07
CA GLU A 27 0.23 3.22 -8.29
C GLU A 27 1.03 4.35 -8.93
N TYR A 28 1.73 5.13 -8.11
CA TYR A 28 2.58 6.24 -8.55
C TYR A 28 4.03 6.01 -8.20
N ILE A 29 4.90 6.05 -9.22
CA ILE A 29 6.33 5.82 -9.06
C ILE A 29 7.10 6.90 -9.82
N ASN A 30 7.70 7.84 -9.07
CA ASN A 30 8.60 8.85 -9.60
C ASN A 30 8.07 9.65 -10.81
N GLY A 31 6.77 9.97 -10.80
CA GLY A 31 6.12 10.73 -11.86
C GLY A 31 5.28 9.90 -12.82
N GLU A 32 5.48 8.58 -12.84
CA GLU A 32 4.70 7.68 -13.68
C GLU A 32 3.54 7.06 -12.89
N VAL A 33 2.43 6.79 -13.59
CA VAL A 33 1.25 6.13 -13.01
C VAL A 33 1.01 4.77 -13.66
N PHE A 34 0.69 3.78 -12.83
CA PHE A 34 0.52 2.38 -13.22
C PHE A 34 -0.85 1.89 -12.81
N ALA A 35 -1.68 1.51 -13.79
CA ALA A 35 -3.00 0.97 -13.50
C ALA A 35 -2.87 -0.30 -12.66
N MET A 36 -3.61 -0.34 -11.55
CA MET A 36 -3.81 -1.57 -10.81
C MET A 36 -4.72 -2.48 -11.63
N THR A 37 -4.22 -3.66 -11.92
CA THR A 37 -5.03 -4.75 -12.44
C THR A 37 -5.75 -5.40 -11.28
N GLY A 38 -7.04 -5.68 -11.42
CA GLY A 38 -7.82 -6.38 -10.39
C GLY A 38 -7.16 -7.71 -9.98
N GLY A 39 -7.33 -8.07 -8.71
CA GLY A 39 -6.87 -9.35 -8.17
C GLY A 39 -7.70 -10.53 -8.66
N THR A 40 -7.11 -11.72 -8.66
CA THR A 40 -7.85 -12.97 -8.88
C THR A 40 -8.61 -13.38 -7.61
N ILE A 41 -9.66 -14.20 -7.72
CA ILE A 41 -10.40 -14.70 -6.54
C ILE A 41 -9.47 -15.35 -5.48
N PRO A 42 -8.49 -16.21 -5.84
CA PRO A 42 -7.54 -16.73 -4.86
C PRO A 42 -6.71 -15.64 -4.18
N HIS A 43 -6.23 -14.65 -4.94
CA HIS A 43 -5.44 -13.54 -4.42
C HIS A 43 -6.24 -12.73 -3.38
N THR A 44 -7.47 -12.32 -3.75
CA THR A 44 -8.36 -11.59 -2.86
C THR A 44 -8.73 -12.41 -1.62
N SER A 45 -8.92 -13.72 -1.74
CA SER A 45 -9.22 -14.59 -0.60
C SER A 45 -8.06 -14.67 0.39
N ILE A 46 -6.82 -14.79 -0.10
CA ILE A 46 -5.62 -14.82 0.76
C ILE A 46 -5.47 -13.49 1.52
N ALA A 47 -5.56 -12.36 0.81
CA ALA A 47 -5.47 -11.03 1.42
C ALA A 47 -6.55 -10.82 2.49
N LEU A 48 -7.80 -11.21 2.20
CA LEU A 48 -8.92 -11.09 3.13
C LEU A 48 -8.72 -11.93 4.40
N ASN A 49 -8.26 -13.17 4.26
CA ASN A 49 -8.01 -14.07 5.40
C ASN A 49 -6.93 -13.49 6.31
N LEU A 50 -5.84 -12.98 5.73
CA LEU A 50 -4.76 -12.36 6.48
C LEU A 50 -5.23 -11.09 7.20
N ALA A 51 -5.92 -10.20 6.50
CA ALA A 51 -6.46 -8.98 7.08
C ALA A 51 -7.44 -9.27 8.22
N SER A 52 -8.28 -10.30 8.08
CA SER A 52 -9.23 -10.73 9.11
C SER A 52 -8.53 -11.29 10.35
N ALA A 53 -7.51 -12.13 10.16
CA ALA A 53 -6.70 -12.66 11.25
C ALA A 53 -5.99 -11.54 12.02
N LEU A 54 -5.37 -10.60 11.29
CA LEU A 54 -4.72 -9.43 11.85
C LEU A 54 -5.70 -8.53 12.62
N LYS A 55 -6.86 -8.23 12.04
CA LYS A 55 -7.89 -7.43 12.69
C LYS A 55 -8.36 -8.03 14.01
N SER A 56 -8.50 -9.36 14.06
CA SER A 56 -8.82 -10.08 15.29
C SER A 56 -7.68 -10.01 16.31
N HIS A 57 -6.44 -10.27 15.87
CA HIS A 57 -5.26 -10.24 16.73
C HIS A 57 -5.00 -8.85 17.35
N LEU A 58 -5.24 -7.78 16.59
CA LEU A 58 -4.97 -6.40 16.99
C LEU A 58 -6.12 -5.77 17.80
N ARG A 59 -7.21 -6.50 18.06
CA ARG A 59 -8.36 -5.97 18.81
C ARG A 59 -7.94 -5.50 20.20
N GLY A 60 -8.30 -4.26 20.55
CA GLY A 60 -7.96 -3.64 21.84
C GLY A 60 -6.58 -2.98 21.88
N SER A 61 -5.78 -3.11 20.81
CA SER A 61 -4.50 -2.38 20.67
C SER A 61 -4.69 -1.00 20.03
N SER A 62 -3.59 -0.25 19.91
CA SER A 62 -3.53 1.00 19.16
C SER A 62 -3.50 0.81 17.63
N CYS A 63 -3.29 -0.42 17.16
CA CYS A 63 -3.03 -0.76 15.77
C CYS A 63 -4.32 -1.05 14.98
N ARG A 64 -4.27 -0.74 13.68
CA ARG A 64 -5.36 -1.01 12.72
C ARG A 64 -4.81 -1.71 11.50
N ALA A 65 -5.46 -2.80 11.10
CA ALA A 65 -5.22 -3.48 9.84
C ALA A 65 -6.18 -2.92 8.77
N PHE A 66 -5.65 -2.66 7.58
CA PHE A 66 -6.37 -2.22 6.40
C PHE A 66 -6.10 -3.20 5.25
N MET A 67 -7.03 -3.29 4.31
CA MET A 67 -6.92 -4.13 3.13
C MET A 67 -7.48 -3.42 1.90
N ALA A 68 -7.11 -3.93 0.73
CA ALA A 68 -7.73 -3.74 -0.58
C ALA A 68 -7.83 -2.31 -1.16
N ASP A 69 -7.69 -1.24 -0.37
CA ASP A 69 -7.82 0.15 -0.85
C ASP A 69 -7.00 1.17 -0.04
N ALA A 70 -6.18 0.72 0.90
CA ALA A 70 -5.36 1.63 1.71
C ALA A 70 -4.11 2.06 0.94
N LYS A 71 -4.10 3.30 0.44
CA LYS A 71 -2.92 3.91 -0.18
C LYS A 71 -1.82 4.10 0.87
N VAL A 72 -0.60 3.71 0.53
CA VAL A 72 0.61 3.92 1.33
C VAL A 72 1.56 4.82 0.56
N GLY A 73 1.97 5.93 1.17
CA GLY A 73 3.05 6.78 0.66
C GLY A 73 4.38 6.40 1.29
N VAL A 74 5.39 6.13 0.46
CA VAL A 74 6.75 5.87 0.95
C VAL A 74 7.36 7.11 1.60
N THR A 75 6.99 8.29 1.09
CA THR A 75 7.22 9.61 1.66
C THR A 75 5.96 10.46 1.45
N GLU A 76 5.94 11.70 1.95
CA GLU A 76 4.88 12.68 1.64
C GLU A 76 4.72 12.93 0.13
N ASN A 77 5.78 12.74 -0.65
CA ASN A 77 5.83 12.95 -2.10
C ASN A 77 5.84 11.62 -2.89
N GLY A 78 5.47 10.51 -2.23
CA GLY A 78 5.46 9.17 -2.81
C GLY A 78 6.85 8.48 -2.80
N PRO A 79 7.05 7.40 -3.57
CA PRO A 79 6.06 6.65 -4.34
C PRO A 79 4.79 6.28 -3.56
N PHE A 80 3.66 6.15 -4.25
CA PHE A 80 2.38 5.75 -3.65
C PHE A 80 1.97 4.39 -4.18
N HIS A 81 1.68 3.46 -3.27
CA HIS A 81 1.31 2.08 -3.59
C HIS A 81 0.03 1.68 -2.88
N TYR A 82 -0.58 0.60 -3.34
CA TYR A 82 -1.73 -0.03 -2.71
C TYR A 82 -1.36 -1.48 -2.36
N PRO A 83 -0.77 -1.73 -1.18
CA PRO A 83 -0.48 -3.08 -0.75
C PRO A 83 -1.76 -3.86 -0.43
N ASP A 84 -1.69 -5.18 -0.51
CA ASP A 84 -2.83 -6.05 -0.18
C ASP A 84 -3.30 -5.92 1.27
N VAL A 85 -2.34 -5.86 2.20
CA VAL A 85 -2.61 -5.68 3.63
C VAL A 85 -1.57 -4.74 4.23
N VAL A 86 -2.03 -3.80 5.03
CA VAL A 86 -1.17 -2.88 5.78
C VAL A 86 -1.66 -2.74 7.21
N VAL A 87 -0.72 -2.64 8.15
CA VAL A 87 -1.01 -2.30 9.55
C VAL A 87 -0.30 -1.02 9.91
N SER A 88 -1.02 -0.12 10.56
CA SER A 88 -0.42 1.04 11.24
C SER A 88 -0.86 1.10 12.69
N CYS A 89 0.09 1.42 13.57
CA CYS A 89 -0.13 1.68 14.99
C CYS A 89 0.07 3.16 15.34
N ASP A 90 0.47 3.97 14.36
CA ASP A 90 0.84 5.36 14.57
C ASP A 90 -0.41 6.24 14.61
N GLU A 91 -0.46 7.21 15.52
CA GLU A 91 -1.60 8.10 15.66
C GLU A 91 -1.77 9.03 14.45
N ARG A 92 -0.66 9.38 13.78
CA ARG A 92 -0.69 10.21 12.57
C ARG A 92 -1.47 9.56 11.44
N ASP A 93 -1.40 8.23 11.33
CA ASP A 93 -2.13 7.45 10.35
C ASP A 93 -3.62 7.25 10.72
N ARG A 94 -4.04 7.50 11.96
CA ARG A 94 -5.45 7.34 12.37
C ARG A 94 -6.38 8.40 11.78
N GLN A 95 -5.84 9.59 11.51
CA GLN A 95 -6.55 10.71 10.91
C GLN A 95 -6.21 10.88 9.42
N ALA A 96 -5.39 9.98 8.86
CA ALA A 96 -5.02 10.04 7.46
C ALA A 96 -6.26 9.82 6.57
N ILE A 97 -6.47 10.77 5.65
CA ILE A 97 -7.56 10.71 4.66
C ILE A 97 -7.02 10.21 3.31
N LYS A 98 -5.85 10.71 2.89
CA LYS A 98 -5.29 10.44 1.55
C LYS A 98 -4.46 9.16 1.47
N PHE A 99 -3.55 8.94 2.42
CA PHE A 99 -2.66 7.78 2.47
C PHE A 99 -2.01 7.61 3.83
N LEU A 100 -1.62 6.37 4.15
CA LEU A 100 -0.81 6.03 5.31
C LEU A 100 0.67 6.33 5.04
N GLN A 101 1.40 6.81 6.04
CA GLN A 101 2.83 7.11 5.94
C GLN A 101 3.68 6.38 6.97
N TYR A 102 3.08 5.86 8.03
CA TYR A 102 3.79 5.22 9.13
C TYR A 102 3.34 3.77 9.36
N PRO A 103 3.22 2.94 8.30
CA PRO A 103 2.88 1.54 8.48
C PRO A 103 4.00 0.82 9.25
N CYS A 104 3.60 -0.13 10.09
CA CYS A 104 4.51 -1.03 10.80
C CYS A 104 4.54 -2.44 10.20
N LEU A 105 3.57 -2.78 9.34
CA LEU A 105 3.55 -4.00 8.53
C LEU A 105 2.92 -3.70 7.17
N ILE A 106 3.56 -4.19 6.11
CA ILE A 106 3.04 -4.21 4.74
C ILE A 106 3.16 -5.64 4.23
N VAL A 107 2.11 -6.18 3.62
CA VAL A 107 2.09 -7.50 3.01
C VAL A 107 1.55 -7.42 1.59
N GLU A 108 2.23 -8.12 0.68
CA GLU A 108 1.85 -8.31 -0.71
C GLU A 108 1.63 -9.80 -0.96
N VAL A 109 0.50 -10.15 -1.57
CA VAL A 109 0.19 -11.51 -2.02
C VAL A 109 0.78 -11.67 -3.41
N LEU A 110 1.78 -12.54 -3.52
CA LEU A 110 2.51 -12.68 -4.78
C LEU A 110 1.64 -13.34 -5.85
N SER A 111 1.69 -12.77 -7.05
CA SER A 111 1.11 -13.34 -8.27
C SER A 111 2.20 -13.61 -9.30
N PRO A 112 2.05 -14.60 -10.20
CA PRO A 112 3.04 -14.84 -11.26
C PRO A 112 3.33 -13.62 -12.13
N SER A 113 2.36 -12.73 -12.31
CA SER A 113 2.49 -11.51 -13.13
C SER A 113 3.25 -10.37 -12.46
N THR A 114 3.35 -10.34 -11.12
CA THR A 114 3.93 -9.21 -10.37
C THR A 114 5.05 -9.60 -9.41
N GLU A 115 5.24 -10.90 -9.15
CA GLU A 115 6.16 -11.41 -8.12
C GLU A 115 7.57 -10.81 -8.19
N ALA A 116 8.16 -10.75 -9.39
CA ALA A 116 9.51 -10.22 -9.56
C ALA A 116 9.63 -8.74 -9.18
N TYR A 117 8.57 -7.96 -9.44
CA TYR A 117 8.51 -6.55 -9.05
C TYR A 117 8.28 -6.42 -7.53
N ASP A 118 7.33 -7.18 -6.98
CA ASP A 118 6.92 -7.10 -5.57
C ASP A 118 8.08 -7.48 -4.64
N ARG A 119 8.78 -8.60 -4.93
CA ARG A 119 9.96 -9.03 -4.17
C ARG A 119 11.18 -8.11 -4.35
N GLY A 120 11.24 -7.39 -5.46
CA GLY A 120 12.40 -6.60 -5.87
C GLY A 120 12.21 -5.12 -5.58
N LYS A 121 11.81 -4.37 -6.61
CA LYS A 121 11.76 -2.90 -6.58
C LYS A 121 10.77 -2.37 -5.53
N LYS A 122 9.56 -2.95 -5.46
CA LYS A 122 8.52 -2.51 -4.52
C LYS A 122 8.97 -2.69 -3.07
N PHE A 123 9.47 -3.87 -2.74
CA PHE A 123 10.03 -4.16 -1.42
C PHE A 123 11.16 -3.18 -1.04
N MET A 124 12.06 -2.86 -1.98
CA MET A 124 13.13 -1.89 -1.73
C MET A 124 12.62 -0.46 -1.52
N GLN A 125 11.48 -0.08 -2.11
CA GLN A 125 10.82 1.20 -1.85
C GLN A 125 10.22 1.22 -0.45
N TYR A 126 9.47 0.18 -0.05
CA TYR A 126 8.89 0.09 1.30
C TYR A 126 9.93 0.13 2.41
N ARG A 127 11.12 -0.44 2.19
CA ARG A 127 12.23 -0.34 3.17
C ARG A 127 12.72 1.08 3.47
N ARG A 128 12.32 2.07 2.67
CA ARG A 128 12.63 3.50 2.89
C ARG A 128 11.59 4.20 3.77
N ILE A 129 10.45 3.55 4.02
CA ILE A 129 9.42 4.09 4.91
C ILE A 129 10.00 4.20 6.31
N GLN A 130 9.83 5.38 6.92
CA GLN A 130 10.12 5.54 8.34
C GLN A 130 9.04 4.81 9.14
N THR A 131 9.39 3.67 9.72
CA THR A 131 8.51 3.01 10.68
C THR A 131 8.48 3.86 11.95
N GLY A 132 7.28 4.17 12.47
CA GLY A 132 7.14 4.87 13.75
C GLY A 132 7.94 4.17 14.85
N ALA A 133 8.81 4.92 15.54
CA ALA A 133 9.84 4.39 16.46
C ALA A 133 9.27 3.61 17.66
N SER A 134 7.97 3.64 17.89
CA SER A 134 7.34 3.17 19.12
C SER A 134 6.78 1.74 19.04
N HIS A 135 6.53 1.19 17.84
CA HIS A 135 5.87 -0.12 17.69
C HIS A 135 6.35 -0.84 16.41
N PHE A 136 7.48 -1.54 16.49
CA PHE A 136 7.87 -2.50 15.45
C PHE A 136 6.91 -3.69 15.49
N CYS A 137 6.07 -3.89 14.47
CA CYS A 137 5.35 -5.15 14.28
C CYS A 137 6.38 -6.22 13.90
N LYS A 138 7.01 -6.83 14.90
CA LYS A 138 7.89 -7.99 14.71
C LYS A 138 7.05 -9.20 14.33
N ASN A 139 7.32 -9.72 13.13
CA ASN A 139 7.08 -11.09 12.65
C ASN A 139 5.67 -11.66 12.85
N ILE A 140 4.87 -11.62 11.79
CA ILE A 140 3.99 -12.76 11.48
C ILE A 140 4.89 -13.77 10.77
N ARG A 141 5.35 -14.78 11.50
CA ARG A 141 5.84 -16.04 10.91
C ARG A 141 4.66 -16.97 10.72
#